data_AF-A0A564WVG1-F1
#
_entry.id   AF-A0A564WVG1-F1
#
_cell.length_a   1.000
_cell.length_b   1.000
_cell.length_c   1.000
_cell.angle_alpha   90.00
_cell.angle_beta   90.00
_cell.angle_gamma   90.00
#
_symmetry.space_group_name_H-M   'P 1'
#
loop_
_entity.id
_entity.type
_entity.pdbx_description
1 polymer ?
#
loop_
_entity_poly.entity_id
_entity_poly.type
_entity_poly.pdbx_seq_one_letter_code
_entity_poly.pdbx_strand_id
1 'polypeptide(L)' 'MNTHSSGYYSIDKDYNILSYNGTAKQLYPNLQPGVKCYKALMGLDSPCPPCPVALGIQCEI' A
#
# COMPACT_ATOMS: atom_id res chain seq x y z
N MET A 1 22.05 8.53 13.11
CA MET A 1 20.67 8.99 12.87
C MET A 1 19.91 7.83 12.27
N ASN A 2 19.02 7.19 13.03
CA ASN A 2 18.13 6.19 12.46
C ASN A 2 17.08 6.97 11.67
N THR A 3 17.36 7.24 10.40
CA THR A 3 16.40 7.86 9.49
C THR A 3 15.34 6.80 9.21
N HIS A 4 14.39 6.64 10.13
CA HIS A 4 13.19 5.85 9.90
C HIS A 4 12.36 6.57 8.85
N SER A 5 12.76 6.44 7.58
CA SER A 5 11.92 6.84 6.47
C SER A 5 10.77 5.84 6.44
N SER A 6 9.62 6.23 6.97
CA SER A 6 8.41 5.42 6.87
C SER A 6 7.93 5.40 5.42
N GLY A 7 7.57 4.22 4.92
CA GLY A 7 6.89 4.07 3.65
C GLY A 7 5.45 4.55 3.77
N TYR A 8 5.00 5.37 2.82
CA TYR A 8 3.62 5.83 2.74
C TYR A 8 3.07 5.54 1.35
N TYR A 9 1.85 5.03 1.29
CA TYR A 9 1.05 4.92 0.08
C TYR A 9 -0.44 5.08 0.42
N SER A 10 -1.19 5.67 -0.49
CA SER A 10 -2.64 5.85 -0.40
C SER A 10 -3.31 4.97 -1.45
N ILE A 11 -4.47 4.42 -1.10
CA ILE A 11 -5.28 3.61 -2.01
C ILE A 11 -6.74 4.06 -1.97
N ASP A 12 -7.50 3.78 -3.02
CA ASP A 12 -8.94 3.96 -3.03
C ASP A 12 -9.70 2.76 -2.45
N LYS A 13 -11.03 2.86 -2.39
CA LYS A 13 -11.94 1.80 -1.91
C LYS A 13 -11.86 0.50 -2.73
N ASP A 14 -11.37 0.59 -3.96
CA ASP A 14 -11.22 -0.54 -4.88
C ASP A 14 -9.79 -1.10 -4.84
N TYR A 15 -8.98 -0.69 -3.85
CA TYR A 15 -7.58 -1.07 -3.65
C TYR A 15 -6.60 -0.57 -4.72
N ASN A 16 -6.98 0.40 -5.55
CA ASN A 16 -6.05 0.99 -6.50
C ASN A 16 -5.13 1.98 -5.77
N ILE A 17 -3.83 1.92 -6.06
CA ILE A 17 -2.87 2.88 -5.52
C ILE A 17 -3.11 4.25 -6.17
N LEU A 18 -3.26 5.28 -5.33
CA LEU A 18 -3.44 6.67 -5.75
C LEU A 18 -2.13 7.44 -5.70
N SER A 19 -1.37 7.29 -4.61
CA SER A 19 -0.13 8.02 -4.37
C SER A 19 0.80 7.23 -3.46
N TYR A 20 2.10 7.55 -3.47
CA TYR A 20 3.11 6.96 -2.59
C TYR A 20 4.34 7.86 -2.49
N ASN A 21 5.14 7.65 -1.44
CA ASN A 21 6.42 8.33 -1.28
C ASN A 21 7.58 7.54 -1.92
N GLY A 22 8.71 8.21 -2.15
CA GLY A 22 9.91 7.59 -2.73
C GLY A 22 10.42 6.39 -1.94
N THR A 23 10.30 6.44 -0.61
CA THR A 23 10.66 5.32 0.27
C THR A 23 9.81 4.08 0.01
N ALA A 24 8.49 4.23 -0.10
CA ALA A 24 7.61 3.10 -0.42
C ALA A 24 7.92 2.52 -1.81
N LYS A 25 8.28 3.35 -2.78
CA LYS A 25 8.72 2.89 -4.11
C LYS A 25 10.04 2.13 -4.08
N GLN A 26 10.97 2.51 -3.22
CA GLN A 26 12.23 1.78 -3.03
C GLN A 26 12.00 0.41 -2.39
N LEU A 27 11.08 0.32 -1.41
CA LEU A 27 10.71 -0.95 -0.77
C LEU A 27 9.90 -1.85 -1.71
N TYR A 28 8.99 -1.24 -2.49
CA TYR A 28 8.08 -1.94 -3.39
C TYR A 28 8.25 -1.37 -4.81
N PRO A 29 9.17 -1.91 -5.62
CA PRO A 29 9.44 -1.38 -6.96
C PRO A 29 8.22 -1.49 -7.91
N ASN A 30 7.31 -2.42 -7.64
CA ASN A 30 6.06 -2.58 -8.40
C ASN A 30 4.94 -1.59 -7.99
N LEU A 31 5.17 -0.76 -6.97
CA LEU A 31 4.22 0.25 -6.51
C LEU A 31 4.04 1.32 -7.59
N GLN A 32 2.86 1.37 -8.20
CA GLN A 32 2.54 2.27 -9.30
C GLN A 32 1.08 2.71 -9.17
N PRO A 33 0.75 3.96 -9.56
CA PRO A 33 -0.63 4.44 -9.51
C PRO A 33 -1.52 3.59 -10.43
N GLY A 34 -2.75 3.32 -10.00
CA GLY A 34 -3.72 2.50 -10.73
C GLY A 34 -3.53 0.98 -10.59
N VAL A 35 -2.40 0.52 -10.03
CA VAL A 35 -2.21 -0.91 -9.73
C VAL A 35 -2.89 -1.26 -8.42
N LYS A 36 -3.46 -2.48 -8.33
CA LYS A 36 -4.05 -3.01 -7.09
C LYS A 36 -2.97 -3.21 -6.03
N CYS A 37 -3.23 -2.75 -4.80
CA CYS A 37 -2.25 -2.77 -3.72
C CYS A 37 -1.74 -4.18 -3.41
N TYR A 38 -2.62 -5.18 -3.38
CA TYR A 38 -2.27 -6.59 -3.13
C TYR A 38 -1.38 -7.17 -4.24
N LYS A 39 -1.50 -6.67 -5.47
CA LYS A 39 -0.66 -7.06 -6.60
C LYS A 39 0.71 -6.38 -6.55
N ALA A 40 0.72 -5.07 -6.27
CA ALA A 40 1.95 -4.30 -6.20
C ALA A 40 2.83 -4.65 -4.99
N LEU A 41 2.22 -4.91 -3.84
CA LEU A 41 2.92 -5.16 -2.57
C LEU A 41 3.19 -6.64 -2.34
N MET A 42 2.20 -7.50 -2.56
CA MET A 42 2.27 -8.92 -2.22
C MET A 42 2.36 -9.85 -3.44
N GLY A 43 2.21 -9.32 -4.65
CA GLY A 43 2.19 -10.13 -5.88
C GLY A 43 0.97 -11.05 -5.98
N LEU A 44 -0.11 -10.76 -5.24
CA LEU A 44 -1.33 -11.56 -5.25
C LEU A 44 -2.29 -11.07 -6.35
N ASP A 45 -3.21 -11.94 -6.79
CA ASP A 45 -4.33 -11.56 -7.65
C ASP A 45 -5.64 -11.38 -6.87
N SER A 46 -5.59 -11.45 -5.53
CA SER A 46 -6.73 -11.22 -4.65
C SER A 46 -6.30 -10.46 -3.39
N PRO A 47 -7.24 -9.77 -2.69
CA PRO A 47 -6.93 -9.08 -1.44
C PRO A 47 -6.27 -9.99 -0.41
N CYS A 48 -5.32 -9.45 0.34
CA CYS A 48 -4.58 -10.19 1.35
C CYS A 48 -5.53 -10.67 2.46
N PRO A 49 -5.47 -11.93 2.92
CA PRO A 49 -6.09 -12.35 4.17
C PRO A 49 -5.10 -12.12 5.33
N PRO A 50 -5.33 -11.25 6.35
CA PRO A 50 -6.42 -10.31 6.61
C PRO A 50 -6.02 -8.87 6.24
N CYS A 51 -6.64 -8.28 5.22
CA CYS A 51 -6.31 -6.92 4.81
C CYS A 51 -6.89 -5.92 5.84
N PRO A 52 -6.08 -5.07 6.48
CA PRO A 52 -6.57 -4.08 7.45
C PRO A 52 -7.59 -3.11 6.83
N VAL A 53 -7.46 -2.85 5.53
CA VAL A 53 -8.42 -2.05 4.76
C VAL A 53 -9.75 -2.79 4.59
N ALA A 54 -9.72 -4.09 4.29
CA ALA A 54 -10.94 -4.90 4.19
C ALA A 54 -11.63 -5.11 5.55
N LEU A 55 -10.83 -5.18 6.63
CA LEU A 55 -11.33 -5.24 8.00
C LEU A 55 -11.83 -3.88 8.50
N GLY A 56 -11.78 -2.82 7.70
CA GLY A 56 -12.30 -1.51 8.06
C GLY A 56 -11.56 -0.85 9.23
N ILE A 57 -10.33 -1.28 9.51
CA ILE A 57 -9.45 -0.60 10.47
C ILE A 57 -8.95 0.67 9.77
N GLN A 58 -9.83 1.65 9.62
CA GLN A 58 -9.41 3.02 9.50
C GLN A 58 -8.71 3.34 10.82
N CYS A 59 -7.42 3.65 10.77
CA CYS A 59 -6.78 4.31 11.89
C CYS A 59 -7.58 5.60 12.13
N GLU A 60 -8.50 5.59 13.09
CA GLU A 60 -9.07 6.81 13.64
C GLU A 60 -7.90 7.53 14.33
N ILE A 61 -7.43 8.59 13.68
CA ILE A 61 -6.44 9.54 14.21
C ILE A 61 -7.23 10.73 14.75
#